data_AF-A0A2N2MTR1-F1
#
_entry.id   AF-A0A2N2MTR1-F1
#
_cell.length_a   1.000
_cell.length_b   1.000
_cell.length_c   1.000
_cell.angle_alpha   90.00
_cell.angle_beta   90.00
_cell.angle_gamma   90.00
#
_symmetry.space_group_name_H-M   'P 1'
#
loop_
_entity.id
_entity.type
_entity.pdbx_description
1 polymer ?
#
loop_
_entity_poly.entity_id
_entity_poly.type
_entity_poly.pdbx_seq_one_letter_code
_entity_poly.pdbx_strand_id
1 'polypeptide(L)'
;MAVSPIAAAYKAAFSFSSLPAALVAALAGGMVIAFSVSFFLFRFFGRLPGKNPFFKALILSFSAMVMIEVLSALGDPAHASVYLLLDTAMNAPRFLALGLVIGYFFEKQNRKVQL
;
A
#
# COMPACT_ATOMS: atom_id res chain seq x y z
N MET A 1 -23.43 2.79 26.79
CA MET A 1 -22.14 3.37 26.37
C MET A 1 -22.27 3.79 24.91
N ALA A 2 -22.21 5.08 24.60
CA ALA A 2 -22.31 5.57 23.23
C ALA A 2 -21.02 5.21 22.49
N VAL A 3 -21.06 4.15 21.69
CA VAL A 3 -20.01 3.82 20.74
C VAL A 3 -20.04 4.94 19.70
N SER A 4 -18.91 5.62 19.45
CA SER A 4 -18.89 6.66 18.42
C SER A 4 -19.38 6.06 17.09
N PRO A 5 -20.10 6.82 16.25
CA PRO A 5 -20.59 6.31 14.97
C PRO A 5 -19.45 5.70 14.12
N ILE A 6 -18.20 6.17 14.29
CA ILE A 6 -17.00 5.58 13.70
C ILE A 6 -16.77 4.14 14.18
N ALA A 7 -16.88 3.88 15.48
CA ALA A 7 -16.60 2.56 16.05
C ALA A 7 -17.73 1.56 15.75
N ALA A 8 -18.97 2.03 15.58
CA ALA A 8 -20.07 1.21 15.09
C ALA A 8 -19.88 0.83 13.61
N ALA A 9 -19.50 1.79 12.76
CA ALA A 9 -19.18 1.54 11.35
C ALA A 9 -17.95 0.62 11.19
N TYR A 10 -16.91 0.81 11.99
CA TYR A 10 -15.73 -0.05 12.02
C TYR A 10 -16.08 -1.49 12.39
N LYS A 11 -16.89 -1.68 13.44
CA LYS A 11 -17.36 -3.00 13.87
C LYS A 11 -18.25 -3.68 12.83
N ALA A 12 -19.06 -2.91 12.10
CA ALA A 12 -19.88 -3.43 11.01
C ALA A 12 -19.02 -3.86 9.81
N ALA A 13 -18.02 -3.06 9.43
CA ALA A 13 -17.09 -3.37 8.34
C ALA A 13 -16.22 -4.61 8.65
N PHE A 14 -15.77 -4.74 9.90
CA PHE A 14 -14.94 -5.85 10.39
C PHE A 14 -15.74 -7.00 11.05
N SER A 15 -17.03 -7.12 10.75
CA SER A 15 -17.82 -8.28 11.20
C SER A 15 -17.21 -9.59 10.67
N PHE A 16 -17.25 -10.66 11.46
CA PHE A 16 -16.68 -11.97 11.09
C PHE A 16 -17.16 -12.50 9.73
N SER A 17 -18.36 -12.09 9.27
CA SER A 17 -18.92 -12.49 7.99
C SER A 17 -18.34 -11.74 6.78
N SER A 18 -17.85 -10.51 6.96
CA SER A 18 -17.29 -9.67 5.86
C SER A 18 -15.76 -9.74 5.81
N LEU A 19 -15.12 -10.18 6.89
CA LEU A 19 -13.67 -10.33 7.01
C LEU A 19 -13.02 -11.14 5.88
N PRO A 20 -13.52 -12.34 5.49
CA PRO A 20 -12.88 -13.13 4.45
C PRO A 20 -12.87 -12.43 3.10
N ALA A 21 -14.00 -11.83 2.71
CA ALA A 21 -14.12 -11.10 1.45
C ALA A 21 -13.20 -9.87 1.42
N ALA A 22 -13.12 -9.13 2.54
CA ALA A 22 -12.22 -7.99 2.68
C ALA A 22 -10.74 -8.40 2.57
N LEU A 23 -10.36 -9.53 3.17
CA LEU A 23 -9.00 -10.07 3.07
C LEU A 23 -8.64 -10.50 1.64
N VAL A 24 -9.57 -11.15 0.92
CA VAL A 24 -9.35 -11.54 -0.48
C VAL A 24 -9.21 -10.32 -1.37
N ALA A 25 -10.09 -9.33 -1.23
CA ALA A 25 -10.03 -8.08 -1.98
C ALA A 25 -8.72 -7.32 -1.68
N ALA A 26 -8.32 -7.25 -0.41
CA ALA A 26 -7.05 -6.70 -0.02
C ALA A 26 -5.91 -7.46 -0.71
N LEU A 27 -5.82 -8.79 -0.58
CA LEU A 27 -4.77 -9.60 -1.20
C LEU A 27 -4.65 -9.34 -2.71
N ALA A 28 -5.78 -9.39 -3.43
CA ALA A 28 -5.83 -9.15 -4.87
C ALA A 28 -5.29 -7.76 -5.23
N GLY A 29 -5.77 -6.70 -4.55
CA GLY A 29 -5.26 -5.35 -4.75
C GLY A 29 -3.76 -5.23 -4.44
N GLY A 30 -3.29 -5.97 -3.43
CA GLY A 30 -1.88 -5.98 -3.03
C GLY A 30 -0.96 -6.61 -4.05
N MET A 31 -1.41 -7.71 -4.67
CA MET A 31 -0.67 -8.34 -5.75
C MET A 31 -0.54 -7.41 -6.96
N VAL A 32 -1.62 -6.71 -7.32
CA VAL A 32 -1.59 -5.73 -8.42
C VAL A 32 -0.61 -4.60 -8.13
N ILE A 33 -0.64 -4.05 -6.92
CA ILE A 33 0.29 -2.99 -6.48
C ILE A 33 1.72 -3.52 -6.47
N ALA A 34 1.97 -4.69 -5.87
CA ALA A 34 3.31 -5.28 -5.77
C ALA A 34 3.92 -5.55 -7.14
N PHE A 35 3.11 -6.05 -8.08
CA PHE A 35 3.54 -6.29 -9.46
C PHE A 35 3.87 -4.98 -10.17
N SER A 36 3.00 -3.98 -10.03
CA SER A 36 3.21 -2.65 -10.62
C SER A 36 4.48 -2.00 -10.08
N VAL A 37 4.66 -1.95 -8.76
CA VAL A 37 5.85 -1.39 -8.10
C VAL A 37 7.11 -2.13 -8.55
N SER A 38 7.09 -3.47 -8.58
CA SER A 38 8.24 -4.27 -9.02
C SER A 38 8.58 -3.99 -10.49
N PHE A 39 7.58 -3.88 -11.35
CA PHE A 39 7.76 -3.56 -12.77
C PHE A 39 8.38 -2.17 -12.97
N PHE A 40 7.84 -1.14 -12.31
CA PHE A 40 8.38 0.22 -12.38
C PHE A 40 9.79 0.31 -11.80
N LEU A 41 10.05 -0.39 -10.70
CA LEU A 41 11.38 -0.46 -10.09
C LEU A 41 12.40 -1.08 -11.06
N PHE A 42 12.04 -2.18 -11.74
CA PHE A 42 12.91 -2.83 -12.72
C PHE A 42 13.11 -1.98 -13.97
N ARG A 43 12.02 -1.40 -14.52
CA ARG A 43 12.04 -0.65 -15.77
C ARG A 43 12.71 0.73 -15.67
N PHE A 44 12.58 1.38 -14.52
CA PHE A 44 13.06 2.75 -14.28
C PHE A 44 14.14 2.82 -13.20
N PHE A 45 14.79 1.71 -12.89
CA PHE A 45 15.82 1.64 -11.85
C PHE A 45 16.87 2.75 -11.97
N GLY A 46 17.33 3.03 -13.19
CA GLY A 46 18.33 4.07 -13.48
C GLY A 46 17.82 5.52 -13.43
N ARG A 47 16.50 5.75 -13.44
CA ARG A 47 15.89 7.10 -13.36
C ARG A 47 15.38 7.44 -11.96
N LEU A 48 15.20 6.45 -11.09
CA LEU A 48 14.72 6.68 -9.74
C LEU A 48 15.82 7.31 -8.88
N PRO A 49 15.52 8.34 -8.06
CA PRO A 49 16.51 8.94 -7.17
C PRO A 49 16.96 7.94 -6.10
N GLY A 50 18.26 7.91 -5.80
CA GLY A 50 18.86 7.06 -4.77
C GLY A 50 19.80 5.97 -5.31
N LYS A 51 20.81 5.61 -4.52
CA LYS A 51 21.78 4.54 -4.84
C LYS A 51 21.27 3.16 -4.43
N ASN A 52 20.50 3.07 -3.33
CA ASN A 52 20.08 1.79 -2.79
C ASN A 52 18.71 1.36 -3.36
N PRO A 53 18.58 0.12 -3.86
CA PRO A 53 17.33 -0.42 -4.39
C PRO A 53 16.19 -0.39 -3.35
N PHE A 54 16.54 -0.53 -2.07
CA PHE A 54 15.62 -0.47 -0.94
C PHE A 54 14.86 0.86 -0.83
N PHE A 55 15.56 2.00 -0.88
CA PHE A 55 14.92 3.32 -0.80
C PHE A 55 14.05 3.60 -2.04
N LYS A 56 14.48 3.13 -3.22
CA LYS A 56 13.68 3.27 -4.45
C LYS A 56 12.35 2.51 -4.34
N ALA A 57 12.38 1.28 -3.82
CA ALA A 57 11.18 0.48 -3.61
C ALA A 57 10.23 1.14 -2.60
N LEU A 58 10.75 1.65 -1.48
CA LEU A 58 9.95 2.38 -0.49
C LEU A 58 9.28 3.62 -1.08
N ILE A 59 10.03 4.49 -1.76
CA ILE A 59 9.48 5.71 -2.39
C ILE A 59 8.39 5.34 -3.38
N LEU A 60 8.62 4.30 -4.18
CA LEU A 60 7.66 3.86 -5.19
C LEU A 60 6.38 3.29 -4.56
N SER A 61 6.50 2.49 -3.50
CA SER A 61 5.35 1.98 -2.73
C SER A 61 4.57 3.12 -2.06
N PHE A 62 5.22 4.08 -1.43
CA PHE A 62 4.56 5.25 -0.85
C PHE A 62 3.90 6.14 -1.93
N SER A 63 4.53 6.31 -3.08
CA SER A 63 3.92 7.05 -4.20
C SER A 63 2.66 6.38 -4.72
N ALA A 64 2.64 5.04 -4.78
CA ALA A 64 1.46 4.28 -5.17
C ALA A 64 0.34 4.44 -4.14
N MET A 65 0.67 4.45 -2.85
CA MET A 65 -0.29 4.72 -1.77
C MET A 65 -0.94 6.09 -1.91
N VAL A 66 -0.12 7.14 -2.04
CA VAL A 66 -0.61 8.53 -2.22
C VAL A 66 -1.48 8.63 -3.47
N MET A 67 -1.10 7.98 -4.57
CA MET A 67 -1.90 7.98 -5.79
C MET A 67 -3.27 7.33 -5.54
N ILE A 68 -3.33 6.18 -4.88
CA ILE A 68 -4.59 5.49 -4.57
C ILE A 68 -5.48 6.34 -3.66
N GLU A 69 -4.92 6.97 -2.63
CA GLU A 69 -5.67 7.87 -1.75
C GLU A 69 -6.25 9.07 -2.47
N VAL A 70 -5.46 9.71 -3.35
CA VAL A 70 -5.93 10.84 -4.16
C VAL A 70 -7.06 10.40 -5.09
N LEU A 71 -6.95 9.23 -5.73
CA LEU A 71 -8.02 8.68 -6.56
C LEU A 71 -9.28 8.38 -5.73
N SER A 72 -9.15 7.79 -4.53
CA SER A 72 -10.27 7.55 -3.63
C SER A 72 -10.95 8.86 -3.19
N ALA A 73 -10.17 9.90 -2.86
CA ALA A 73 -10.69 11.20 -2.49
C ALA A 73 -11.41 11.92 -3.64
N LEU A 74 -10.99 11.71 -4.89
CA LEU A 74 -11.70 12.21 -6.07
C LEU A 74 -12.99 11.43 -6.37
N GLY A 75 -12.99 10.11 -6.15
CA GLY A 75 -14.13 9.23 -6.45
C GLY A 75 -15.33 9.47 -5.54
N ASP A 76 -15.09 9.86 -4.29
CA ASP A 76 -16.12 10.24 -3.34
C ASP A 76 -15.64 11.45 -2.52
N PRO A 77 -15.95 12.68 -2.97
CA PRO A 77 -15.56 13.91 -2.28
C PRO A 77 -16.27 14.11 -0.94
N ALA A 78 -17.25 13.27 -0.58
CA ALA A 78 -17.90 13.27 0.73
C ALA A 78 -17.13 12.42 1.76
N HIS A 79 -16.03 11.78 1.37
CA HIS A 79 -15.10 11.15 2.31
C HIS A 79 -14.54 12.20 3.28
N ALA A 80 -15.14 12.28 4.47
CA ALA A 80 -14.65 13.17 5.52
C ALA A 80 -13.15 12.88 5.75
N SER A 81 -12.35 13.93 5.92
CA SER A 81 -10.90 13.84 6.11
C SER A 81 -10.48 12.79 7.15
N VAL A 82 -11.32 12.57 8.17
CA VAL A 82 -11.15 11.53 9.19
C VAL A 82 -11.16 10.10 8.62
N TYR A 83 -12.05 9.79 7.67
CA TYR A 83 -12.10 8.47 7.02
C TYR A 83 -10.91 8.26 6.09
N LEU A 84 -10.49 9.29 5.34
CA LEU A 84 -9.26 9.24 4.56
C LEU A 84 -8.05 8.99 5.46
N LEU A 85 -7.94 9.71 6.59
CA LEU A 85 -6.83 9.54 7.55
C LEU A 85 -6.82 8.13 8.16
N LEU A 86 -8.00 7.58 8.46
CA LEU A 86 -8.12 6.21 8.99
C LEU A 86 -7.73 5.17 7.95
N ASP A 87 -8.19 5.32 6.71
CA ASP A 87 -7.83 4.44 5.59
C ASP A 87 -6.31 4.49 5.30
N THR A 88 -5.76 5.71 5.26
CA THR A 88 -4.31 5.96 5.15
C THR A 88 -3.55 5.24 6.25
N ALA A 89 -3.96 5.43 7.50
CA ALA A 89 -3.28 4.85 8.66
C ALA A 89 -3.34 3.31 8.65
N MET A 90 -4.43 2.72 8.18
CA MET A 90 -4.57 1.27 8.05
C MET A 90 -3.77 0.70 6.88
N ASN A 91 -3.63 1.44 5.78
CA ASN A 91 -2.88 1.02 4.61
C ASN A 91 -1.36 1.27 4.74
N ALA A 92 -0.92 2.23 5.56
CA ALA A 92 0.49 2.57 5.73
C ALA A 92 1.40 1.38 6.11
N PRO A 93 1.06 0.52 7.11
CA PRO A 93 1.88 -0.65 7.45
C PRO A 93 2.06 -1.61 6.27
N ARG A 94 1.02 -1.73 5.45
CA ARG A 94 0.99 -2.63 4.31
C ARG A 94 1.88 -2.14 3.17
N PHE A 95 1.78 -0.86 2.80
CA PHE A 95 2.66 -0.28 1.77
C PHE A 95 4.11 -0.22 2.23
N LEU A 96 4.34 0.01 3.52
CA LEU A 96 5.66 -0.08 4.13
C LEU A 96 6.22 -1.50 4.02
N ALA A 97 5.45 -2.52 4.43
CA ALA A 97 5.87 -3.92 4.30
C ALA A 97 6.14 -4.32 2.84
N LEU A 98 5.30 -3.88 1.89
CA LEU A 98 5.53 -4.11 0.46
C LEU A 98 6.85 -3.49 -0.02
N GLY A 99 7.09 -2.22 0.29
CA GLY A 99 8.33 -1.53 -0.09
C GLY A 99 9.57 -2.19 0.51
N LEU A 100 9.50 -2.60 1.79
CA LEU A 100 10.57 -3.34 2.46
C LEU A 100 10.86 -4.69 1.78
N VAL A 101 9.82 -5.50 1.52
CA VAL A 101 9.97 -6.84 0.94
C VAL A 101 10.49 -6.76 -0.50
N ILE A 102 9.91 -5.89 -1.33
CA ILE A 102 10.34 -5.69 -2.71
C ILE A 102 11.79 -5.18 -2.74
N GLY A 103 12.11 -4.19 -1.91
CA GLY A 103 13.45 -3.64 -1.79
C GLY A 103 14.49 -4.69 -1.40
N TYR A 104 14.18 -5.52 -0.39
CA TYR A 104 15.05 -6.61 0.06
C TYR A 104 15.26 -7.67 -1.01
N PHE A 105 14.20 -8.11 -1.70
CA PHE A 105 14.32 -9.09 -2.79
C PHE A 105 15.13 -8.54 -3.96
N PHE A 106 14.93 -7.27 -4.33
CA PHE A 106 15.66 -6.63 -5.41
C PHE A 106 17.14 -6.46 -5.08
N GLU A 107 17.47 -6.06 -3.86
CA GLU A 107 18.86 -5.98 -3.39
C GLU A 107 19.55 -7.35 -3.40
N LYS A 108 18.86 -8.38 -2.89
CA LYS A 108 19.34 -9.75 -2.91
C LYS A 108 19.60 -10.26 -4.33
N GLN A 109 18.74 -9.94 -5.29
CA GLN A 109 18.95 -10.30 -6.70
C GLN A 109 20.11 -9.52 -7.32
N ASN A 110 20.19 -8.21 -7.11
CA ASN A 110 21.27 -7.39 -7.64
C ASN A 110 22.64 -7.84 -7.12
N ARG A 111 22.72 -8.26 -5.85
CA ARG A 111 23.96 -8.79 -5.25
C ARG A 111 24.40 -10.13 -5.85
N LYS A 112 23.47 -10.95 -6.36
CA LYS A 112 23.78 -12.22 -7.03
C LYS A 112 24.28 -12.05 -8.47
N VAL A 113 23.91 -10.96 -9.13
CA VAL A 113 24.34 -10.68 -10.52
C VAL A 113 25.76 -10.09 -10.57
N GLN A 114 26.26 -9.56 -9.45
CA GLN A 114 27.61 -8.98 -9.33
C GLN A 114 28.67 -9.97 -8.81
N LEU A 115 28.30 -11.23 -8.54
CA LEU A 115 29.21 -12.34 -8.19
C LEU A 115 29.45 -13.21 -9.42
#